data_AF-A0A1E7XEG6-F1
#
_entry.id   AF-A0A1E7XEG6-F1
#
_cell.length_a   1.000
_cell.length_b   1.000
_cell.length_c   1.000
_cell.angle_alpha   90.00
_cell.angle_beta   90.00
_cell.angle_gamma   90.00
#
_symmetry.space_group_name_H-M   'P 1'
#
loop_
_entity.id
_entity.type
_entity.pdbx_description
1 polymer ?
#
loop_
_entity_poly.entity_id
_entity_poly.type
_entity_poly.pdbx_seq_one_letter_code
_entity_poly.pdbx_strand_id
1 'polypeptide(L)'
;MIHKHRKLFIITGTVVFVFLIAALFVKAALSPDSTPAPVSAIKQDIAPNKVFESYKYPYDLEIIHSDAKVYSKPAGTRGSKYLGTVKANRLSHKITGLTRSDLNHLRSEGYISFKQSHQQYWISAQNVRFRNLNKLHGNDPKVETAINAGLKLVGKSKYDYGGGRNLSDINHHKFDCSSFVRYCYGKAGITLGNMDSVTTYTLVAMGKPVKFQNMKRGDIFFFTNSKGQVNSHVAIYLGDHLFLHDHGQSDTGGVGISTLNAPGWLKETNGTVRRIA
;
A
#
# COMPACT_ATOMS: atom_id res chain seq x y z
N MET A 1 53.73 0.61 39.95
CA MET A 1 53.32 0.09 41.27
C MET A 1 51.82 0.29 41.46
N ILE A 2 51.09 -0.82 41.67
CA ILE A 2 49.99 -1.00 42.65
C ILE A 2 48.67 -0.22 42.45
N HIS A 3 47.70 -0.93 41.84
CA HIS A 3 46.30 -1.18 42.24
C HIS A 3 45.48 -0.11 43.01
N LYS A 4 44.27 0.20 42.48
CA LYS A 4 43.01 -0.10 43.18
C LYS A 4 41.75 0.00 42.30
N HIS A 5 40.87 -1.00 42.50
CA HIS A 5 39.55 -1.21 41.93
C HIS A 5 38.52 -0.08 42.19
N ARG A 6 37.50 0.05 41.32
CA ARG A 6 36.08 -0.26 41.67
C ARG A 6 35.09 -0.03 40.51
N LYS A 7 34.47 -1.15 40.13
CA LYS A 7 33.04 -1.42 39.84
C LYS A 7 32.26 -0.51 38.87
N LEU A 8 32.03 -1.12 37.71
CA LEU A 8 30.95 -0.95 36.74
C LEU A 8 29.56 -0.98 37.41
N PHE A 9 28.69 -0.02 37.10
CA PHE A 9 27.24 -0.13 37.26
C PHE A 9 26.54 0.35 36.00
N ILE A 10 25.78 -0.57 35.41
CA ILE A 10 24.86 -0.40 34.29
C ILE A 10 23.46 -0.28 34.90
N ILE A 11 22.67 0.71 34.46
CA ILE A 11 21.20 0.79 34.66
C ILE A 11 20.65 1.33 33.33
N THR A 12 20.26 0.48 32.37
CA THR A 12 18.94 -0.14 32.12
C THR A 12 17.77 0.83 31.95
N GLY A 13 17.09 0.71 30.81
CA GLY A 13 15.87 1.44 30.49
C GLY A 13 15.22 1.00 29.17
N THR A 14 15.23 -0.30 28.86
CA THR A 14 14.48 -0.86 27.72
C THR A 14 13.09 -1.26 28.22
N VAL A 15 12.06 -0.52 27.79
CA VAL A 15 10.66 -0.92 27.98
C VAL A 15 10.34 -2.02 26.97
N VAL A 16 10.35 -3.27 27.41
CA VAL A 16 9.84 -4.42 26.65
C VAL A 16 8.43 -4.73 27.13
N PHE A 17 7.49 -4.70 26.18
CA PHE A 17 6.10 -5.13 26.37
C PHE A 17 6.07 -6.59 26.85
N VAL A 18 5.49 -6.81 28.03
CA VAL A 18 5.23 -8.13 28.61
C VAL A 18 4.04 -8.75 27.90
N PHE A 19 4.24 -9.86 27.18
CA PHE A 19 3.18 -10.83 26.92
C PHE A 19 3.08 -11.74 28.15
N LEU A 20 1.95 -11.67 28.85
CA LEU A 20 1.59 -12.63 29.90
C LEU A 20 1.38 -14.01 29.27
N ILE A 21 2.35 -14.91 29.45
CA ILE A 21 2.13 -16.35 29.34
C ILE A 21 1.82 -16.83 30.76
N ALA A 22 0.57 -17.23 31.01
CA ALA A 22 0.19 -17.88 32.25
C ALA A 22 0.84 -19.27 32.30
N ALA A 23 1.95 -19.40 33.05
CA ALA A 23 2.53 -20.70 33.38
C ALA A 23 1.82 -21.25 34.62
N LEU A 24 0.90 -22.19 34.40
CA LEU A 24 0.42 -23.10 35.44
C LEU A 24 1.57 -24.02 35.85
N PHE A 25 2.13 -23.80 37.03
CA PHE A 25 3.12 -24.69 37.64
C PHE A 25 2.47 -25.99 38.10
N VAL A 26 2.60 -27.06 37.31
CA VAL A 26 2.43 -28.43 37.80
C VAL A 26 3.83 -29.00 38.03
N LYS A 27 4.19 -29.24 39.29
CA LYS A 27 5.38 -30.03 39.65
C LYS A 27 5.14 -31.49 39.24
N ALA A 28 5.51 -31.84 38.03
CA ALA A 28 5.69 -33.22 37.61
C ALA A 28 7.19 -33.46 37.43
N ALA A 29 7.75 -34.44 38.14
CA ALA A 29 9.12 -34.89 37.96
C ALA A 29 9.26 -35.49 36.55
N LEU A 30 9.84 -34.73 35.61
CA LEU A 30 10.06 -35.17 34.24
C LEU A 30 11.32 -36.03 34.19
N SER A 31 11.14 -37.34 34.00
CA SER A 31 12.21 -38.23 33.54
C SER A 31 12.62 -37.82 32.12
N PRO A 32 13.93 -37.74 31.80
CA PRO A 32 14.41 -37.37 30.47
C PRO A 32 13.97 -38.33 29.34
N ASP A 33 13.43 -39.51 29.70
CA ASP A 33 12.96 -40.53 28.75
C ASP A 33 11.42 -40.56 28.59
N SER A 34 10.69 -39.57 29.09
CA SER A 34 9.25 -39.50 28.86
C SER A 34 8.93 -38.95 27.46
N THR A 35 8.31 -39.80 26.61
CA THR A 35 7.77 -39.40 25.32
C THR A 35 6.82 -38.19 25.50
N PRO A 36 7.08 -37.03 24.86
CA PRO A 36 6.20 -35.88 24.99
C PRO A 36 4.79 -36.25 24.54
N ALA A 37 3.78 -35.87 25.34
CA ALA A 37 2.39 -35.97 24.90
C ALA A 37 2.22 -35.22 23.57
N PRO A 38 1.49 -35.77 22.58
CA PRO A 38 1.25 -35.07 21.34
C PRO A 38 0.58 -33.74 21.65
N VAL A 39 1.14 -32.65 21.11
CA VAL A 39 0.55 -31.33 21.19
C VAL A 39 -0.80 -31.42 20.49
N SER A 40 -1.86 -31.59 21.25
CA SER A 40 -3.22 -31.43 20.73
C SER A 40 -3.29 -30.04 20.12
N ALA A 41 -3.68 -29.98 18.85
CA ALA A 41 -3.69 -28.73 18.09
C ALA A 41 -4.47 -27.68 18.87
N ILE A 42 -3.75 -26.69 19.42
CA ILE A 42 -4.38 -25.48 19.94
C ILE A 42 -5.10 -24.89 18.73
N LYS A 43 -6.43 -24.94 18.72
CA LYS A 43 -7.24 -24.08 17.86
C LYS A 43 -6.89 -22.66 18.28
N GLN A 44 -5.92 -22.08 17.58
CA GLN A 44 -5.62 -20.68 17.71
C GLN A 44 -6.86 -19.96 17.15
N ASP A 45 -7.72 -19.46 18.04
CA ASP A 45 -8.84 -18.60 17.67
C ASP A 45 -8.26 -17.30 17.11
N ILE A 46 -7.96 -17.30 15.81
CA ILE A 46 -7.51 -16.10 15.09
C ILE A 46 -8.68 -15.11 15.12
N ALA A 47 -8.49 -13.97 15.78
CA ALA A 47 -9.49 -12.92 15.83
C ALA A 47 -9.90 -12.52 14.39
N PRO A 48 -11.20 -12.30 14.13
CA PRO A 48 -11.66 -11.98 12.79
C PRO A 48 -11.08 -10.64 12.32
N ASN A 49 -10.79 -10.56 11.02
CA ASN A 49 -10.38 -9.32 10.37
C ASN A 49 -11.42 -8.21 10.61
N LYS A 50 -10.92 -6.98 10.80
CA LYS A 50 -11.76 -5.80 11.01
C LYS A 50 -11.69 -4.89 9.80
N VAL A 51 -12.85 -4.48 9.30
CA VAL A 51 -12.96 -3.39 8.33
C VAL A 51 -12.72 -2.08 9.08
N PHE A 52 -11.72 -1.31 8.66
CA PHE A 52 -11.43 -0.01 9.28
C PHE A 52 -11.90 1.17 8.42
N GLU A 53 -12.04 0.98 7.12
CA GLU A 53 -12.69 1.95 6.23
C GLU A 53 -13.43 1.24 5.08
N SER A 54 -14.45 1.89 4.54
CA SER A 54 -15.16 1.43 3.35
C SER A 54 -15.64 2.60 2.53
N TYR A 55 -15.52 2.49 1.20
CA TYR A 55 -15.77 3.61 0.29
C TYR A 55 -16.16 3.15 -1.11
N LYS A 56 -16.73 4.08 -1.89
CA LYS A 56 -17.12 3.85 -3.28
C LYS A 56 -15.88 3.57 -4.13
N TYR A 57 -15.93 2.50 -4.92
CA TYR A 57 -14.81 2.08 -5.77
C TYR A 57 -15.29 1.71 -7.18
N PRO A 58 -15.88 2.66 -7.92
CA PRO A 58 -16.67 2.40 -9.12
C PRO A 58 -15.79 2.25 -10.37
N TYR A 59 -14.72 1.47 -10.28
CA TYR A 59 -13.70 1.38 -11.33
C TYR A 59 -13.88 0.14 -12.20
N ASP A 60 -13.54 0.26 -13.48
CA ASP A 60 -13.38 -0.87 -14.40
C ASP A 60 -12.13 -1.67 -13.98
N LEU A 61 -12.31 -2.94 -13.61
CA LEU A 61 -11.22 -3.80 -13.13
C LEU A 61 -11.15 -5.09 -13.95
N GLU A 62 -9.97 -5.71 -13.91
CA GLU A 62 -9.70 -7.04 -14.44
C GLU A 62 -9.23 -7.94 -13.32
N ILE A 63 -9.88 -9.09 -13.18
CA ILE A 63 -9.40 -10.15 -12.31
C ILE A 63 -8.20 -10.84 -12.97
N ILE A 64 -7.09 -10.93 -12.24
CA ILE A 64 -5.79 -11.36 -12.78
C ILE A 64 -5.68 -12.88 -12.85
N HIS A 65 -6.34 -13.61 -11.94
CA HIS A 65 -6.24 -15.07 -11.84
C HIS A 65 -7.61 -15.76 -11.72
N SER A 66 -7.83 -16.83 -12.49
CA SER A 66 -9.10 -17.57 -12.47
C SER A 66 -9.29 -18.43 -11.21
N ASP A 67 -8.22 -18.73 -10.47
CA ASP A 67 -8.28 -19.41 -9.17
C ASP A 67 -8.46 -18.44 -7.98
N ALA A 68 -8.53 -17.12 -8.25
CA ALA A 68 -8.78 -16.13 -7.22
C ALA A 68 -10.06 -16.45 -6.44
N LYS A 69 -9.95 -16.41 -5.11
CA LYS A 69 -11.03 -16.73 -4.17
C LYS A 69 -12.02 -15.58 -4.09
N VAL A 70 -13.30 -15.91 -4.05
CA VAL A 70 -14.39 -14.96 -3.86
C VAL A 70 -15.21 -15.29 -2.61
N TYR A 71 -15.75 -14.25 -1.98
CA TYR A 71 -16.40 -14.33 -0.68
C TYR A 71 -17.70 -13.52 -0.64
N SER A 72 -18.57 -13.82 0.33
CA SER A 72 -19.80 -13.05 0.57
C SER A 72 -19.57 -11.69 1.25
N LYS A 73 -18.44 -11.57 1.95
CA LYS A 73 -17.90 -10.38 2.64
C LYS A 73 -16.38 -10.44 2.58
N PRO A 74 -15.62 -9.38 2.90
CA PRO A 74 -14.16 -9.47 2.97
C PRO A 74 -13.70 -10.69 3.79
N ALA A 75 -12.71 -11.43 3.31
CA ALA A 75 -12.35 -12.70 3.93
C ALA A 75 -11.88 -12.51 5.38
N GLY A 76 -12.20 -13.48 6.24
CA GLY A 76 -11.84 -13.44 7.67
C GLY A 76 -12.66 -12.46 8.52
N THR A 77 -13.54 -11.65 7.93
CA THR A 77 -14.49 -10.83 8.69
C THR A 77 -15.65 -11.65 9.26
N ARG A 78 -16.30 -11.15 10.32
CA ARG A 78 -17.41 -11.85 10.99
C ARG A 78 -18.55 -12.18 10.01
N GLY A 79 -18.85 -13.46 9.86
CA GLY A 79 -19.90 -13.97 8.97
C GLY A 79 -19.54 -13.98 7.48
N SER A 80 -18.26 -13.77 7.12
CA SER A 80 -17.78 -14.01 5.76
C SER A 80 -17.85 -15.50 5.41
N LYS A 81 -18.30 -15.81 4.20
CA LYS A 81 -18.36 -17.17 3.66
C LYS A 81 -17.53 -17.24 2.39
N TYR A 82 -16.72 -18.29 2.26
CA TYR A 82 -16.05 -18.63 1.00
C TYR A 82 -17.10 -19.10 -0.02
N LEU A 83 -17.06 -18.54 -1.23
CA LEU A 83 -18.03 -18.83 -2.29
C LEU A 83 -17.39 -19.59 -3.46
N GLY A 84 -16.16 -20.07 -3.32
CA GLY A 84 -15.42 -20.71 -4.41
C GLY A 84 -14.43 -19.76 -5.09
N THR A 85 -13.98 -20.16 -6.28
CA THR A 85 -13.08 -19.35 -7.11
C THR A 85 -13.82 -18.70 -8.26
N VAL A 86 -13.17 -17.74 -8.92
CA VAL A 86 -13.63 -17.12 -10.18
C VAL A 86 -13.98 -18.19 -11.22
N LYS A 87 -13.12 -19.19 -11.41
CA LYS A 87 -13.32 -20.32 -12.32
C LYS A 87 -14.52 -21.18 -11.92
N ALA A 88 -14.63 -21.54 -10.64
CA ALA A 88 -15.71 -22.41 -10.16
C ALA A 88 -17.09 -21.75 -10.34
N ASN A 89 -17.15 -20.42 -10.19
CA ASN A 89 -18.37 -19.63 -10.38
C ASN A 89 -18.57 -19.15 -11.83
N ARG A 90 -17.66 -19.50 -12.77
CA ARG A 90 -17.68 -19.05 -14.16
C ARG A 90 -17.79 -17.52 -14.30
N LEU A 91 -17.11 -16.79 -13.42
CA LEU A 91 -17.17 -15.32 -13.39
C LEU A 91 -16.36 -14.71 -14.53
N SER A 92 -16.88 -13.64 -15.13
CA SER A 92 -16.12 -12.84 -16.10
C SER A 92 -14.99 -12.12 -15.36
N HIS A 93 -13.80 -12.15 -15.95
CA HIS A 93 -12.64 -11.42 -15.45
C HIS A 93 -12.80 -9.90 -15.55
N LYS A 94 -13.63 -9.41 -16.49
CA LYS A 94 -13.96 -7.99 -16.59
C LYS A 94 -15.10 -7.70 -15.61
N ILE A 95 -14.79 -6.90 -14.59
CA ILE A 95 -15.74 -6.50 -13.55
C ILE A 95 -15.77 -4.97 -13.41
N THR A 96 -16.82 -4.47 -12.78
CA THR A 96 -16.87 -3.10 -12.26
C THR A 96 -16.91 -3.20 -10.74
N GLY A 97 -15.91 -2.63 -10.08
CA GLY A 97 -15.90 -2.50 -8.63
C GLY A 97 -17.07 -1.62 -8.17
N LEU A 98 -17.56 -1.87 -6.96
CA LEU A 98 -18.66 -1.09 -6.38
C LEU A 98 -18.23 -0.42 -5.08
N THR A 99 -17.76 -1.23 -4.14
CA THR A 99 -17.29 -0.81 -2.83
C THR A 99 -15.95 -1.45 -2.55
N ARG A 100 -15.07 -0.72 -1.89
CA ARG A 100 -13.85 -1.26 -1.31
C ARG A 100 -13.93 -1.19 0.20
N SER A 101 -13.45 -2.24 0.86
CA SER A 101 -13.31 -2.32 2.31
C SER A 101 -11.88 -2.73 2.64
N ASP A 102 -11.14 -1.85 3.30
CA ASP A 102 -9.77 -2.13 3.72
C ASP A 102 -9.76 -2.72 5.14
N LEU A 103 -8.85 -3.67 5.38
CA LEU A 103 -8.82 -4.49 6.59
C LEU A 103 -7.63 -4.14 7.48
N ASN A 104 -7.81 -4.19 8.80
CA ASN A 104 -6.71 -4.17 9.79
C ASN A 104 -5.68 -3.02 9.66
N HIS A 105 -6.09 -1.86 9.14
CA HIS A 105 -5.21 -0.74 8.79
C HIS A 105 -4.18 -1.05 7.69
N LEU A 106 -4.38 -2.12 6.93
CA LEU A 106 -3.58 -2.58 5.81
C LEU A 106 -4.42 -2.55 4.53
N ARG A 107 -4.20 -1.53 3.69
CA ARG A 107 -4.91 -1.37 2.41
C ARG A 107 -4.67 -2.54 1.47
N SER A 108 -3.46 -3.12 1.50
CA SER A 108 -3.11 -4.31 0.74
C SER A 108 -3.97 -5.54 1.07
N GLU A 109 -4.60 -5.59 2.25
CA GLU A 109 -5.53 -6.66 2.64
C GLU A 109 -6.98 -6.37 2.23
N GLY A 110 -7.24 -5.24 1.57
CA GLY A 110 -8.57 -4.81 1.18
C GLY A 110 -9.28 -5.75 0.22
N TYR A 111 -10.61 -5.69 0.26
CA TYR A 111 -11.48 -6.44 -0.66
C TYR A 111 -12.38 -5.48 -1.41
N ILE A 112 -12.64 -5.82 -2.67
CA ILE A 112 -13.49 -5.06 -3.58
C ILE A 112 -14.74 -5.89 -3.87
N SER A 113 -15.90 -5.28 -3.72
CA SER A 113 -17.17 -5.87 -4.08
C SER A 113 -17.48 -5.64 -5.56
N PHE A 114 -18.13 -6.62 -6.18
CA PHE A 114 -18.67 -6.53 -7.53
C PHE A 114 -19.91 -7.43 -7.65
N LYS A 115 -20.71 -7.24 -8.70
CA LYS A 115 -21.91 -8.05 -8.96
C LYS A 115 -21.83 -8.73 -10.32
N GLN A 116 -22.17 -10.01 -10.37
CA GLN A 116 -22.37 -10.79 -11.58
C GLN A 116 -23.48 -11.82 -11.32
N SER A 117 -24.30 -12.10 -12.33
CA SER A 117 -25.41 -13.08 -12.22
C SER A 117 -26.32 -12.83 -11.01
N HIS A 118 -26.64 -11.55 -10.74
CA HIS A 118 -27.43 -11.08 -9.59
C HIS A 118 -26.84 -11.36 -8.19
N GLN A 119 -25.64 -11.95 -8.11
CA GLN A 119 -24.94 -12.21 -6.87
C GLN A 119 -23.82 -11.19 -6.64
N GLN A 120 -23.63 -10.78 -5.39
CA GLN A 120 -22.50 -9.97 -4.97
C GLN A 120 -21.35 -10.86 -4.48
N TYR A 121 -20.15 -10.53 -4.94
CA TYR A 121 -18.91 -11.18 -4.55
C TYR A 121 -17.93 -10.14 -4.00
N TRP A 122 -17.02 -10.59 -3.16
CA TRP A 122 -15.86 -9.84 -2.69
C TRP A 122 -14.59 -10.57 -3.10
N ILE A 123 -13.67 -9.85 -3.73
CA ILE A 123 -12.36 -10.35 -4.16
C ILE A 123 -11.26 -9.49 -3.54
N SER A 124 -10.11 -10.09 -3.20
CA SER A 124 -8.96 -9.34 -2.70
C SER A 124 -8.48 -8.32 -3.74
N ALA A 125 -8.11 -7.12 -3.28
CA ALA A 125 -7.55 -6.06 -4.11
C ALA A 125 -6.27 -6.50 -4.84
N GLN A 126 -5.52 -7.46 -4.28
CA GLN A 126 -4.32 -8.03 -4.91
C GLN A 126 -4.61 -8.83 -6.19
N ASN A 127 -5.84 -9.33 -6.34
CA ASN A 127 -6.23 -10.18 -7.46
C ASN A 127 -6.88 -9.38 -8.60
N VAL A 128 -6.85 -8.05 -8.53
CA VAL A 128 -7.42 -7.19 -9.56
C VAL A 128 -6.45 -6.11 -10.00
N ARG A 129 -6.61 -5.66 -11.25
CA ARG A 129 -5.93 -4.47 -11.78
C ARG A 129 -6.93 -3.54 -12.44
N PHE A 130 -6.60 -2.26 -12.51
CA PHE A 130 -7.38 -1.30 -13.28
C PHE A 130 -7.37 -1.65 -14.76
N ARG A 131 -8.56 -1.61 -15.38
CA ARG A 131 -8.70 -1.63 -16.84
C ARG A 131 -8.87 -0.22 -17.36
N ASN A 132 -8.59 -0.07 -18.65
CA ASN A 132 -8.94 1.14 -19.38
C ASN A 132 -8.33 2.43 -18.81
N LEU A 133 -7.15 2.38 -18.18
CA LEU A 133 -6.44 3.59 -17.74
C LEU A 133 -6.17 4.55 -18.93
N ASN A 134 -6.10 4.03 -20.15
CA ASN A 134 -6.01 4.81 -21.38
C ASN A 134 -7.23 5.72 -21.63
N LYS A 135 -8.40 5.45 -21.02
CA LYS A 135 -9.55 6.38 -21.08
C LYS A 135 -9.24 7.71 -20.38
N LEU A 136 -8.26 7.71 -19.47
CA LEU A 136 -7.80 8.91 -18.76
C LEU A 136 -6.70 9.64 -19.52
N HIS A 137 -6.23 9.12 -20.65
CA HIS A 137 -5.11 9.69 -21.41
C HIS A 137 -5.39 11.16 -21.78
N GLY A 138 -4.43 12.02 -21.45
CA GLY A 138 -4.44 13.44 -21.79
C GLY A 138 -3.80 13.71 -23.14
N ASN A 139 -3.72 14.99 -23.51
CA ASN A 139 -3.14 15.41 -24.79
C ASN A 139 -1.64 15.77 -24.69
N ASP A 140 -1.08 15.81 -23.48
CA ASP A 140 0.34 16.16 -23.29
C ASP A 140 1.23 14.91 -23.37
N PRO A 141 2.06 14.78 -24.41
CA PRO A 141 2.89 13.59 -24.61
C PRO A 141 3.97 13.41 -23.54
N LYS A 142 4.44 14.49 -22.90
CA LYS A 142 5.42 14.39 -21.80
C LYS A 142 4.76 13.86 -20.55
N VAL A 143 3.56 14.33 -20.21
CA VAL A 143 2.76 13.79 -19.10
C VAL A 143 2.51 12.29 -19.29
N GLU A 144 2.09 11.89 -20.49
CA GLU A 144 1.82 10.48 -20.77
C GLU A 144 3.09 9.63 -20.76
N THR A 145 4.22 10.16 -21.23
CA THR A 145 5.52 9.49 -21.13
C THR A 145 5.91 9.26 -19.67
N ALA A 146 5.73 10.26 -18.80
CA ALA A 146 6.04 10.17 -17.38
C ALA A 146 5.16 9.13 -16.68
N ILE A 147 3.84 9.19 -16.91
CA ILE A 147 2.89 8.24 -16.32
C ILE A 147 3.17 6.82 -16.82
N ASN A 148 3.41 6.63 -18.12
CA ASN A 148 3.73 5.31 -18.69
C ASN A 148 5.03 4.72 -18.14
N ALA A 149 6.02 5.56 -17.81
CA ALA A 149 7.24 5.10 -17.15
C ALA A 149 6.92 4.52 -15.75
N GLY A 150 6.07 5.19 -14.97
CA GLY A 150 5.66 4.72 -13.65
C GLY A 150 4.71 3.51 -13.71
N LEU A 151 3.75 3.48 -14.63
CA LEU A 151 2.81 2.36 -14.80
C LEU A 151 3.51 1.04 -15.08
N LYS A 152 4.65 1.06 -15.79
CA LYS A 152 5.47 -0.15 -16.05
C LYS A 152 6.06 -0.78 -14.78
N LEU A 153 6.17 0.00 -13.71
CA LEU A 153 6.72 -0.39 -12.41
C LEU A 153 5.66 -0.83 -11.39
N VAL A 154 4.37 -0.69 -11.72
CA VAL A 154 3.27 -1.09 -10.83
C VAL A 154 3.41 -2.58 -10.48
N GLY A 155 3.51 -2.88 -9.19
CA GLY A 155 3.70 -4.25 -8.68
C GLY A 155 5.11 -4.83 -8.86
N LYS A 156 6.07 -4.04 -9.35
CA LYS A 156 7.47 -4.45 -9.58
C LYS A 156 8.49 -3.69 -8.73
N SER A 157 8.08 -2.58 -8.11
CA SER A 157 8.84 -1.88 -7.07
C SER A 157 8.37 -2.34 -5.69
N LYS A 158 9.30 -2.40 -4.74
CA LYS A 158 8.99 -2.39 -3.31
C LYS A 158 9.46 -1.05 -2.76
N TYR A 159 8.63 -0.42 -1.94
CA TYR A 159 8.95 0.87 -1.35
C TYR A 159 10.26 0.79 -0.57
N ASP A 160 11.17 1.73 -0.85
CA ASP A 160 12.47 1.85 -0.18
C ASP A 160 12.71 3.29 0.23
N TYR A 161 12.68 3.57 1.54
CA TYR A 161 12.87 4.92 2.05
C TYR A 161 14.29 5.41 1.78
N GLY A 162 14.43 6.48 1.00
CA GLY A 162 15.73 6.96 0.54
C GLY A 162 16.18 6.35 -0.79
N GLY A 163 15.48 5.34 -1.32
CA GLY A 163 15.77 4.73 -2.62
C GLY A 163 15.64 5.70 -3.79
N GLY A 164 16.13 5.28 -4.96
CA GLY A 164 16.01 6.00 -6.22
C GLY A 164 16.98 7.19 -6.38
N ARG A 165 17.97 7.29 -5.48
CA ARG A 165 18.97 8.39 -5.45
C ARG A 165 20.29 8.06 -6.13
N ASN A 166 20.42 6.83 -6.63
CA ASN A 166 21.55 6.39 -7.43
C ASN A 166 21.06 5.43 -8.55
N LEU A 167 21.92 5.15 -9.52
CA LEU A 167 21.58 4.28 -10.65
C LEU A 167 21.30 2.83 -10.23
N SER A 168 21.97 2.33 -9.18
CA SER A 168 21.73 0.98 -8.68
C SER A 168 20.29 0.83 -8.18
N ASP A 169 19.81 1.77 -7.37
CA ASP A 169 18.44 1.75 -6.86
C ASP A 169 17.42 1.78 -8.01
N ILE A 170 17.62 2.69 -8.97
CA ILE A 170 16.74 2.83 -10.14
C ILE A 170 16.70 1.53 -10.95
N ASN A 171 17.86 0.91 -11.20
CA ASN A 171 17.97 -0.34 -11.96
C ASN A 171 17.30 -1.53 -11.23
N HIS A 172 17.26 -1.50 -9.90
CA HIS A 172 16.57 -2.51 -9.09
C HIS A 172 15.13 -2.12 -8.73
N HIS A 173 14.59 -1.08 -9.35
CA HIS A 173 13.26 -0.51 -9.09
C HIS A 173 13.00 -0.20 -7.61
N LYS A 174 14.01 0.28 -6.89
CA LYS A 174 13.90 0.74 -5.51
C LYS A 174 13.70 2.24 -5.51
N PHE A 175 12.55 2.70 -5.01
CA PHE A 175 12.24 4.12 -4.93
C PHE A 175 11.55 4.45 -3.60
N ASP A 176 11.68 5.71 -3.21
CA ASP A 176 10.68 6.37 -2.37
C ASP A 176 9.71 7.18 -3.24
N CYS A 177 8.73 7.83 -2.61
CA CYS A 177 7.72 8.60 -3.33
C CYS A 177 8.29 9.72 -4.21
N SER A 178 9.27 10.47 -3.70
CA SER A 178 9.82 11.65 -4.37
C SER A 178 10.77 11.30 -5.52
N SER A 179 11.64 10.33 -5.30
CA SER A 179 12.54 9.78 -6.31
C SER A 179 11.78 9.07 -7.43
N PHE A 180 10.66 8.40 -7.11
CA PHE A 180 9.77 7.81 -8.10
C PHE A 180 9.14 8.87 -9.02
N VAL A 181 8.60 9.96 -8.45
CA VAL A 181 8.04 11.07 -9.23
C VAL A 181 9.11 11.70 -10.12
N ARG A 182 10.30 11.95 -9.56
CA ARG A 182 11.46 12.46 -10.30
C ARG A 182 11.88 11.52 -11.43
N TYR A 183 11.89 10.21 -11.18
CA TYR A 183 12.20 9.19 -12.21
C TYR A 183 11.18 9.26 -13.35
N CYS A 184 9.88 9.26 -13.05
CA CYS A 184 8.81 9.31 -14.05
C CYS A 184 8.99 10.51 -14.97
N TYR A 185 9.11 11.71 -14.40
CA TYR A 185 9.30 12.94 -15.17
C TYR A 185 10.64 13.01 -15.89
N GLY A 186 11.70 12.45 -15.30
CA GLY A 186 13.01 12.31 -15.96
C GLY A 186 12.93 11.45 -17.23
N LYS A 187 12.11 10.39 -17.25
CA LYS A 187 11.85 9.60 -18.47
C LYS A 187 11.10 10.37 -19.55
N ALA A 188 10.41 11.45 -19.19
CA ALA A 188 9.78 12.40 -20.11
C ALA A 188 10.68 13.60 -20.48
N GLY A 189 11.96 13.60 -20.06
CA GLY A 189 12.89 14.69 -20.30
C GLY A 189 12.63 15.94 -19.44
N ILE A 190 11.90 15.82 -18.32
CA ILE A 190 11.63 16.91 -17.39
C ILE A 190 12.43 16.69 -16.11
N THR A 191 13.28 17.66 -15.77
CA THR A 191 14.13 17.62 -14.58
C THR A 191 13.36 18.10 -13.34
N LEU A 192 13.07 17.19 -12.42
CA LEU A 192 12.48 17.50 -11.11
C LEU A 192 13.49 17.37 -9.98
N GLY A 193 14.45 18.29 -9.94
CA GLY A 193 15.56 18.28 -8.97
C GLY A 193 16.66 17.27 -9.29
N ASN A 194 17.72 17.29 -8.48
CA ASN A 194 18.85 16.39 -8.63
C ASN A 194 18.51 14.99 -8.14
N MET A 195 19.08 13.96 -8.78
CA MET A 195 18.79 12.56 -8.47
C MET A 195 19.12 12.21 -7.02
N ASP A 196 20.28 12.64 -6.55
CA ASP A 196 20.87 12.31 -5.26
C ASP A 196 20.20 13.03 -4.08
N SER A 197 19.56 14.18 -4.33
CA SER A 197 19.03 15.06 -3.29
C SER A 197 17.53 15.35 -3.38
N VAL A 198 16.81 14.73 -4.33
CA VAL A 198 15.36 14.96 -4.46
C VAL A 198 14.62 14.50 -3.20
N THR A 199 13.71 15.34 -2.74
CA THR A 199 12.80 15.05 -1.62
C THR A 199 11.43 15.59 -1.94
N THR A 200 10.42 15.15 -1.19
CA THR A 200 9.06 15.69 -1.28
C THR A 200 9.04 17.22 -1.15
N TYR A 201 9.84 17.78 -0.23
CA TYR A 201 9.95 19.23 -0.03
C TYR A 201 10.53 19.97 -1.23
N THR A 202 11.55 19.41 -1.88
CA THR A 202 12.11 20.03 -3.10
C THR A 202 11.10 20.05 -4.25
N LEU A 203 10.25 19.02 -4.36
CA LEU A 203 9.22 18.93 -5.39
C LEU A 203 8.09 19.94 -5.20
N VAL A 204 7.86 20.41 -3.97
CA VAL A 204 6.85 21.45 -3.68
C VAL A 204 7.17 22.75 -4.39
N ALA A 205 8.41 23.04 -4.77
CA ALA A 205 8.77 24.26 -5.49
C ALA A 205 8.72 24.12 -7.02
N MET A 206 8.45 22.92 -7.55
CA MET A 206 8.53 22.65 -8.99
C MET A 206 7.23 23.02 -9.70
N GLY A 207 7.33 23.43 -10.97
CA GLY A 207 6.17 23.72 -11.81
C GLY A 207 5.28 24.88 -11.32
N LYS A 208 4.05 24.94 -11.82
CA LYS A 208 3.08 25.99 -11.48
C LYS A 208 2.12 25.54 -10.37
N PRO A 209 1.84 26.36 -9.35
CA PRO A 209 0.80 26.04 -8.36
C PRO A 209 -0.58 25.94 -9.00
N VAL A 210 -1.36 24.96 -8.56
CA VAL A 210 -2.75 24.73 -9.00
C VAL A 210 -3.63 24.55 -7.75
N LYS A 211 -4.89 24.97 -7.84
CA LYS A 211 -5.87 24.69 -6.78
C LYS A 211 -6.23 23.20 -6.79
N PHE A 212 -6.35 22.56 -5.62
CA PHE A 212 -6.60 21.12 -5.51
C PHE A 212 -7.78 20.61 -6.38
N GLN A 213 -8.90 21.33 -6.37
CA GLN A 213 -10.08 21.02 -7.19
C GLN A 213 -9.87 21.13 -8.72
N ASN A 214 -8.78 21.78 -9.14
CA ASN A 214 -8.42 21.98 -10.55
C ASN A 214 -7.29 21.04 -11.00
N MET A 215 -6.99 19.99 -10.20
CA MET A 215 -6.02 18.96 -10.55
C MET A 215 -6.37 18.34 -11.90
N LYS A 216 -5.35 18.22 -12.74
CA LYS A 216 -5.39 17.54 -14.03
C LYS A 216 -4.37 16.43 -14.02
N ARG A 217 -4.59 15.45 -14.89
CA ARG A 217 -3.66 14.35 -15.11
C ARG A 217 -2.24 14.87 -15.31
N GLY A 218 -1.28 14.25 -14.63
CA GLY A 218 0.11 14.67 -14.57
C GLY A 218 0.42 15.55 -13.35
N ASP A 219 -0.50 16.36 -12.86
CA ASP A 219 -0.23 17.21 -11.69
C ASP A 219 0.29 16.35 -10.52
N ILE A 220 1.34 16.84 -9.86
CA ILE A 220 1.83 16.23 -8.63
C ILE A 220 1.17 16.91 -7.44
N PHE A 221 0.80 16.12 -6.43
CA PHE A 221 0.13 16.63 -5.25
C PHE A 221 0.64 15.95 -3.99
N PHE A 222 0.44 16.63 -2.86
CA PHE A 222 1.18 16.37 -1.63
C PHE A 222 0.26 16.03 -0.46
N PHE A 223 0.85 15.33 0.50
CA PHE A 223 0.17 14.81 1.67
C PHE A 223 0.84 15.28 2.96
N THR A 224 0.08 15.29 4.04
CA THR A 224 0.51 15.44 5.42
C THR A 224 0.08 14.18 6.17
N ASN A 225 1.05 13.46 6.74
CA ASN A 225 0.75 12.21 7.44
C ASN A 225 -0.01 12.44 8.76
N SER A 226 -0.53 11.37 9.34
CA SER A 226 -1.26 11.38 10.61
C SER A 226 -0.48 11.94 11.82
N LYS A 227 0.86 12.05 11.72
CA LYS A 227 1.73 12.67 12.73
C LYS A 227 1.93 14.17 12.52
N GLY A 228 1.29 14.76 11.50
CA GLY A 228 1.39 16.18 11.19
C GLY A 228 2.63 16.58 10.38
N GLN A 229 3.40 15.62 9.86
CA GLN A 229 4.53 15.94 9.00
C GLN A 229 4.02 16.40 7.63
N VAL A 230 4.16 17.69 7.35
CA VAL A 230 3.75 18.30 6.08
C VAL A 230 4.64 17.80 4.94
N ASN A 231 4.08 17.60 3.75
CA ASN A 231 4.78 17.06 2.57
C ASN A 231 5.45 15.71 2.87
N SER A 232 4.77 14.84 3.62
CA SER A 232 5.25 13.51 3.97
C SER A 232 5.21 12.53 2.78
N HIS A 233 4.39 12.81 1.76
CA HIS A 233 4.23 11.97 0.58
C HIS A 233 3.88 12.81 -0.65
N VAL A 234 4.15 12.28 -1.84
CA VAL A 234 3.81 12.89 -3.14
C VAL A 234 3.31 11.82 -4.12
N ALA A 235 2.38 12.20 -4.98
CA ALA A 235 1.83 11.33 -6.01
C ALA A 235 1.60 12.08 -7.33
N ILE A 236 1.49 11.33 -8.43
CA ILE A 236 1.10 11.84 -9.75
C ILE A 236 -0.40 11.58 -9.93
N TYR A 237 -1.19 12.63 -10.16
CA TYR A 237 -2.62 12.50 -10.42
C TYR A 237 -2.87 11.89 -11.81
N LEU A 238 -3.74 10.89 -11.88
CA LEU A 238 -4.07 10.18 -13.13
C LEU A 238 -5.37 10.68 -13.76
N GLY A 239 -6.21 11.40 -13.00
CA GLY A 239 -7.61 11.64 -13.34
C GLY A 239 -8.56 10.69 -12.62
N ASP A 240 -9.84 11.03 -12.56
CA ASP A 240 -10.89 10.22 -11.92
C ASP A 240 -10.57 9.80 -10.47
N HIS A 241 -10.04 10.72 -9.66
CA HIS A 241 -9.61 10.46 -8.29
C HIS A 241 -8.50 9.40 -8.16
N LEU A 242 -7.91 8.92 -9.25
CA LEU A 242 -6.81 7.96 -9.23
C LEU A 242 -5.47 8.68 -9.20
N PHE A 243 -4.49 8.06 -8.54
CA PHE A 243 -3.13 8.56 -8.50
C PHE A 243 -2.11 7.42 -8.48
N LEU A 244 -0.95 7.71 -9.06
CA LEU A 244 0.20 6.83 -9.15
C LEU A 244 1.26 7.30 -8.17
N HIS A 245 1.80 6.39 -7.38
CA HIS A 245 2.77 6.70 -6.33
C HIS A 245 3.60 5.46 -5.95
N ASP A 246 4.73 5.68 -5.28
CA ASP A 246 5.44 4.63 -4.54
C ASP A 246 5.23 4.82 -3.03
N HIS A 247 4.58 3.86 -2.38
CA HIS A 247 4.31 3.91 -0.94
C HIS A 247 4.12 2.51 -0.35
N GLY A 248 4.66 2.26 0.83
CA GLY A 248 4.55 0.95 1.50
C GLY A 248 3.12 0.52 1.87
N GLN A 249 2.18 1.46 1.95
CA GLN A 249 0.73 1.18 2.13
C GLN A 249 -0.08 1.19 0.83
N SER A 250 0.56 1.29 -0.34
CA SER A 250 -0.15 1.02 -1.59
C SER A 250 -0.55 -0.46 -1.63
N ASP A 251 -1.48 -0.83 -2.52
CA ASP A 251 -1.86 -2.23 -2.68
C ASP A 251 -0.66 -3.12 -2.98
N THR A 252 0.30 -2.60 -3.71
CA THR A 252 1.50 -3.35 -4.11
C THR A 252 2.62 -3.35 -3.07
N GLY A 253 2.51 -2.57 -1.99
CA GLY A 253 3.62 -2.32 -1.06
C GLY A 253 4.79 -1.51 -1.66
N GLY A 254 4.56 -0.85 -2.79
CA GLY A 254 5.54 -0.07 -3.54
C GLY A 254 4.85 0.83 -4.57
N VAL A 255 5.35 0.83 -5.81
CA VAL A 255 4.67 1.52 -6.93
C VAL A 255 3.31 0.89 -7.20
N GLY A 256 2.27 1.68 -6.96
CA GLY A 256 0.88 1.27 -7.12
C GLY A 256 -0.04 2.40 -7.55
N ILE A 257 -1.29 2.06 -7.81
CA ILE A 257 -2.36 3.02 -8.10
C ILE A 257 -3.32 3.00 -6.91
N SER A 258 -3.60 4.18 -6.37
CA SER A 258 -4.55 4.38 -5.27
C SER A 258 -5.62 5.38 -5.69
N THR A 259 -6.61 5.59 -4.82
CA THR A 259 -7.72 6.52 -5.09
C THR A 259 -7.99 7.48 -3.93
N LEU A 260 -8.35 8.72 -4.27
CA LEU A 260 -8.86 9.74 -3.36
C LEU A 260 -10.32 9.47 -2.93
N ASN A 261 -11.00 8.47 -3.50
CA ASN A 261 -12.24 7.97 -2.91
C ASN A 261 -12.00 7.30 -1.55
N ALA A 262 -10.76 6.87 -1.26
CA ALA A 262 -10.38 6.33 0.03
C ALA A 262 -10.28 7.47 1.06
N PRO A 263 -11.10 7.47 2.12
CA PRO A 263 -11.14 8.57 3.09
C PRO A 263 -9.79 8.83 3.75
N GLY A 264 -9.02 7.79 4.06
CA GLY A 264 -7.68 7.96 4.63
C GLY A 264 -6.73 8.72 3.70
N TRP A 265 -6.70 8.36 2.40
CA TRP A 265 -5.86 9.09 1.44
C TRP A 265 -6.31 10.53 1.23
N LEU A 266 -7.62 10.75 1.13
CA LEU A 266 -8.17 12.10 0.95
C LEU A 266 -7.87 13.01 2.14
N LYS A 267 -8.06 12.50 3.37
CA LYS A 267 -7.80 13.24 4.60
C LYS A 267 -6.34 13.66 4.75
N GLU A 268 -5.43 12.83 4.25
CA GLU A 268 -4.00 13.13 4.29
C GLU A 268 -3.55 14.10 3.18
N THR A 269 -4.37 14.42 2.18
CA THR A 269 -4.00 15.45 1.20
C THR A 269 -3.90 16.83 1.87
N ASN A 270 -2.89 17.63 1.52
CA ASN A 270 -2.65 18.94 2.13
C ASN A 270 -3.04 20.13 1.23
N GLY A 271 -3.66 19.85 0.09
CA GLY A 271 -4.12 20.86 -0.88
C GLY A 271 -3.02 21.43 -1.79
N THR A 272 -1.74 21.12 -1.55
CA THR A 272 -0.64 21.56 -2.42
C THR A 272 -0.64 20.74 -3.70
N VAL A 273 -0.62 21.42 -4.85
CA VAL A 273 -0.59 20.82 -6.18
C VAL A 273 0.33 21.61 -7.09
N ARG A 274 1.13 20.90 -7.88
CA ARG A 274 2.02 21.46 -8.90
C ARG A 274 1.77 20.85 -10.26
N ARG A 275 1.54 21.72 -11.25
CA ARG A 275 1.49 21.35 -12.67
C ARG A 275 2.88 21.43 -13.27
N ILE A 276 3.37 20.29 -13.73
CA ILE A 276 4.75 20.13 -14.20
C ILE A 276 4.90 20.41 -15.70
N ALA A 277 3.88 20.08 -16.48
CA ALA A 277 3.76 20.35 -17.91
C ALA A 277 2.36 20.93 -18.21
#